data_AF-A0ABD1WZE8-F1
#
_entry.id   AF-A0ABD1WZE8-F1
#
_cell.length_a   1.000
_cell.length_b   1.000
_cell.length_c   1.000
_cell.angle_alpha   90.00
_cell.angle_beta   90.00
_cell.angle_gamma   90.00
#
_symmetry.space_group_name_H-M   'P 1'
#
loop_
_entity.id
_entity.type
_entity.pdbx_description
1 polymer ?
#
loop_
_entity_poly.entity_id
_entity_poly.type
_entity_poly.pdbx_seq_one_letter_code
_entity_poly.pdbx_strand_id
1 'polypeptide(L)'
;MAAERRAVTVGGKGYSLTSSSVFEVANGLARFDIESSALSRISSSSNSKSATTIKFALSIPDYLSPEESRASLLLLLNKLLLSMSPAAFQLQDILKEMPLGPDYTIDNVPNDDVVLLDYSMAAIDGISAILDHRSSALSTVADAVAALSCEALRADASCFNLIDSGDGSSAKDDVAVASDLKVFLNGSKLVNSSKNPVDPAVTKIPSAHGSFRESLRWLHSRSRVQLNSGSRASTSGTANAMSPVLLSLAGALWNLGDLSFQRAKLVVGDSISRGELSSCMMEMLDAKCPGVYSLEKLYMSAQAALSKKDYILFLHEIYCLSDMVRKMVSWEATAAFVSLEGSDLVEKVQVNSGGESVPSSENNAKTDKKGEKKKKVVLGKGTTALTQFIKNRLLSGASEPLPVNVSTVLEKCSQTFLSLLDPRDLGFDCLLKKVKEIVESNESRRLPKLPKGTRDFAKEQMAIREKAFSIIVDVFKRHGARALDTPAFELRETLMGKYGEDSKLIYDLADQFPENGLWGINFICVAALSE
;
A
#
# COMPACT_ATOMS: atom_id res chain seq x y z
N MET A 1 -19.14 -21.27 13.88
CA MET A 1 -18.93 -21.62 12.47
C MET A 1 -17.65 -20.92 12.03
N ALA A 2 -16.59 -21.67 11.72
CA ALA A 2 -15.36 -21.07 11.18
C ALA A 2 -15.71 -20.38 9.86
N ALA A 3 -15.50 -19.07 9.76
CA ALA A 3 -15.68 -18.36 8.49
C ALA A 3 -14.85 -19.09 7.43
N GLU A 4 -15.48 -19.46 6.33
CA GLU A 4 -14.85 -20.17 5.23
C GLU A 4 -13.66 -19.33 4.75
N ARG A 5 -12.43 -19.80 4.97
CA ARG A 5 -11.24 -19.05 4.56
C ARG A 5 -11.28 -18.87 3.05
N ARG A 6 -11.05 -17.62 2.61
CA ARG A 6 -10.98 -17.25 1.19
C ARG A 6 -10.07 -18.23 0.45
N ALA A 7 -10.51 -18.70 -0.72
CA ALA A 7 -9.75 -19.62 -1.56
C ALA A 7 -9.06 -18.87 -2.71
N VAL A 8 -7.79 -19.19 -2.95
CA VAL A 8 -7.00 -18.72 -4.09
C VAL A 8 -6.77 -19.90 -5.03
N THR A 9 -7.28 -19.79 -6.26
CA THR A 9 -7.12 -20.83 -7.28
C THR A 9 -5.79 -20.68 -8.02
N VAL A 10 -5.07 -21.78 -8.22
CA VAL A 10 -3.74 -21.83 -8.86
C VAL A 10 -3.77 -22.72 -10.12
N GLY A 11 -3.02 -22.36 -11.16
CA GLY A 11 -2.77 -23.21 -12.34
C GLY A 11 -3.77 -23.12 -13.50
N GLY A 12 -4.78 -22.26 -13.41
CA GLY A 12 -5.83 -22.15 -14.43
C GLY A 12 -5.61 -21.11 -15.52
N LYS A 13 -6.04 -21.41 -16.75
CA LYS A 13 -5.90 -20.49 -17.92
C LYS A 13 -6.68 -19.17 -17.76
N GLY A 14 -7.69 -19.14 -16.87
CA GLY A 14 -8.48 -17.95 -16.55
C GLY A 14 -8.15 -17.28 -15.21
N TYR A 15 -7.19 -17.80 -14.45
CA TYR A 15 -6.85 -17.30 -13.13
C TYR A 15 -5.45 -16.70 -13.12
N SER A 16 -5.34 -15.44 -12.68
CA SER A 16 -4.05 -14.76 -12.51
C SER A 16 -3.74 -14.57 -11.03
N LEU A 17 -2.58 -15.04 -10.59
CA LEU A 17 -2.04 -14.71 -9.28
C LEU A 17 -1.69 -13.22 -9.21
N THR A 18 -2.05 -12.63 -8.07
CA THR A 18 -1.67 -11.27 -7.68
C THR A 18 -0.73 -11.33 -6.48
N SER A 19 0.03 -10.27 -6.24
CA SER A 19 0.88 -10.15 -5.05
C SER A 19 0.08 -10.29 -3.76
N SER A 20 -1.13 -9.71 -3.70
CA SER A 20 -2.07 -9.89 -2.57
C SER A 20 -2.45 -11.35 -2.34
N SER A 21 -2.83 -12.08 -3.38
CA SER A 21 -3.19 -13.49 -3.23
C SER A 21 -2.02 -14.37 -2.79
N VAL A 22 -0.80 -14.07 -3.26
CA VAL A 22 0.41 -14.77 -2.83
C VAL A 22 0.71 -14.48 -1.36
N PHE A 23 0.62 -13.21 -0.97
CA PHE A 23 0.79 -12.79 0.42
C PHE A 23 -0.24 -13.47 1.35
N GLU A 24 -1.52 -13.49 0.97
CA GLU A 24 -2.59 -14.11 1.76
C GLU A 24 -2.35 -15.61 1.99
N VAL A 25 -1.94 -16.36 0.96
CA VAL A 25 -1.63 -17.80 1.08
C VAL A 25 -0.35 -18.02 1.90
N ALA A 26 0.69 -17.21 1.67
CA ALA A 26 1.96 -17.31 2.40
C ALA A 26 1.78 -17.08 3.91
N ASN A 27 0.88 -16.19 4.30
CA ASN A 27 0.58 -15.88 5.70
C ASN A 27 -0.56 -16.75 6.29
N GLY A 28 -1.09 -17.71 5.53
CA GLY A 28 -2.19 -18.57 5.99
C GLY A 28 -3.55 -17.87 6.14
N LEU A 29 -3.69 -16.66 5.60
CA LEU A 29 -4.94 -15.88 5.57
C LEU A 29 -5.93 -16.43 4.54
N ALA A 30 -5.42 -17.05 3.47
CA ALA A 30 -6.21 -17.74 2.45
C ALA A 30 -5.75 -19.20 2.28
N ARG A 31 -6.69 -20.08 1.89
CA ARG A 31 -6.36 -21.42 1.40
C ARG A 31 -6.01 -21.34 -0.08
N PHE A 32 -5.17 -22.23 -0.58
CA PHE A 32 -4.94 -22.38 -2.01
C PHE A 32 -5.63 -23.66 -2.52
N ASP A 33 -6.26 -23.58 -3.68
CA ASP A 33 -6.89 -24.70 -4.36
C ASP A 33 -6.30 -24.83 -5.77
N ILE A 34 -6.09 -26.06 -6.25
CA ILE A 34 -5.61 -26.30 -7.61
C ILE A 34 -6.81 -26.50 -8.53
N GLU A 35 -6.81 -25.83 -9.68
CA GLU A 35 -7.86 -25.99 -10.68
C GLU A 35 -7.92 -27.44 -11.19
N SER A 36 -9.10 -28.05 -11.20
CA SER A 36 -9.31 -29.44 -11.63
C SER A 36 -8.86 -29.70 -13.08
N SER A 37 -9.03 -28.71 -13.96
CA SER A 37 -8.51 -28.77 -15.33
C SER A 37 -6.98 -28.72 -15.42
N ALA A 38 -6.27 -28.11 -14.47
CA ALA A 38 -4.81 -28.18 -14.42
C ALA A 38 -4.33 -29.61 -14.11
N LEU A 39 -4.96 -30.26 -13.12
CA LEU A 39 -4.64 -31.65 -12.74
C LEU A 39 -4.93 -32.63 -13.89
N SER A 40 -6.10 -32.51 -14.53
CA SER A 40 -6.46 -33.37 -15.67
C SER A 40 -5.48 -33.24 -16.84
N ARG A 41 -4.98 -32.03 -17.12
CA ARG A 41 -3.99 -31.79 -18.18
C ARG A 41 -2.66 -32.46 -17.87
N ILE A 42 -2.19 -32.41 -16.63
CA ILE A 42 -0.95 -33.09 -16.20
C ILE A 42 -1.08 -34.60 -16.41
N SER A 43 -2.19 -35.20 -15.96
CA SER A 43 -2.44 -36.64 -16.13
C SER A 43 -2.55 -37.07 -17.60
N SER A 44 -3.01 -36.18 -18.50
CA SER A 44 -3.05 -36.45 -19.94
C SER A 44 -1.69 -36.27 -20.65
N SER A 45 -0.84 -35.40 -20.12
CA SER A 45 0.46 -35.01 -20.69
C SER A 45 1.60 -35.97 -20.30
N SER A 46 1.47 -36.70 -19.19
CA SER A 46 2.49 -37.65 -18.73
C SER A 46 2.83 -38.75 -19.75
N ASN A 47 1.98 -38.99 -20.74
CA ASN A 47 2.21 -39.97 -21.81
C ASN A 47 3.26 -39.51 -22.86
N SER A 48 3.67 -38.24 -22.87
CA SER A 48 4.59 -37.70 -23.89
C SER A 48 5.97 -37.30 -23.37
N LYS A 49 6.28 -37.52 -22.08
CA LYS A 49 7.55 -37.10 -21.46
C LYS A 49 8.56 -38.25 -21.40
N SER A 50 9.85 -37.91 -21.29
CA SER A 50 10.97 -38.85 -21.16
C SER A 50 10.69 -39.97 -20.14
N ALA A 51 11.04 -41.21 -20.50
CA ALA A 51 10.87 -42.39 -19.65
C ALA A 51 11.85 -42.41 -18.45
N THR A 52 12.90 -41.59 -18.47
CA THR A 52 13.92 -41.53 -17.40
C THR A 52 13.51 -40.51 -16.35
N THR A 53 13.31 -40.98 -15.12
CA THR A 53 12.97 -40.17 -13.96
C THR A 53 14.11 -40.11 -12.95
N ILE A 54 14.24 -39.00 -12.22
CA ILE A 54 15.22 -38.83 -11.15
C ILE A 54 14.57 -38.43 -9.82
N LYS A 55 15.33 -38.58 -8.74
CA LYS A 55 15.04 -37.96 -7.45
C LYS A 55 15.70 -36.60 -7.38
N PHE A 56 14.94 -35.57 -7.08
CA PHE A 56 15.43 -34.20 -6.95
C PHE A 56 15.44 -33.76 -5.49
N ALA A 57 16.58 -33.27 -5.02
CA ALA A 57 16.71 -32.68 -3.69
C ALA A 57 16.39 -31.18 -3.76
N LEU A 58 15.38 -30.75 -3.02
CA LEU A 58 14.95 -29.36 -2.88
C LEU A 58 15.36 -28.86 -1.50
N SER A 59 16.21 -27.84 -1.44
CA SER A 59 16.66 -27.25 -0.17
C SER A 59 16.18 -25.80 -0.06
N ILE A 60 15.60 -25.47 1.10
CA ILE A 60 15.09 -24.15 1.43
C ILE A 60 16.11 -23.48 2.37
N PRO A 61 16.61 -22.27 2.03
CA PRO A 61 17.53 -21.56 2.91
C PRO A 61 16.93 -21.31 4.30
N ASP A 62 17.69 -21.63 5.34
CA ASP A 62 17.27 -21.60 6.74
C ASP A 62 17.02 -20.19 7.29
N TYR A 63 17.63 -19.18 6.68
CA TYR A 63 17.45 -17.77 7.04
C TYR A 63 16.14 -17.16 6.50
N LEU A 64 15.46 -17.82 5.54
CA LEU A 64 14.18 -17.30 5.03
C LEU A 64 13.09 -17.44 6.08
N SER A 65 12.25 -16.40 6.18
CA SER A 65 11.05 -16.48 7.00
C SER A 65 10.06 -17.53 6.46
N PRO A 66 9.21 -18.13 7.31
CA PRO A 66 8.19 -19.08 6.87
C PRO A 66 7.31 -18.52 5.74
N GLU A 67 7.01 -17.23 5.78
CA GLU A 67 6.22 -16.53 4.76
C GLU A 67 6.96 -16.50 3.41
N GLU A 68 8.25 -16.15 3.41
CA GLU A 68 9.09 -16.14 2.21
C GLU A 68 9.17 -17.53 1.59
N SER A 69 9.43 -18.56 2.41
CA SER A 69 9.50 -19.96 1.96
C SER A 69 8.17 -20.43 1.38
N ARG A 70 7.05 -20.13 2.03
CA ARG A 70 5.70 -20.49 1.53
C ARG A 70 5.36 -19.78 0.21
N ALA A 71 5.65 -18.49 0.08
CA ALA A 71 5.43 -17.79 -1.19
C ALA A 71 6.31 -18.38 -2.31
N SER A 72 7.57 -18.67 -2.02
CA SER A 72 8.51 -19.28 -2.96
C SER A 72 8.00 -20.62 -3.47
N LEU A 73 7.56 -21.51 -2.57
CA LEU A 73 7.00 -22.81 -2.94
C LEU A 73 5.65 -22.70 -3.67
N LEU A 74 4.78 -21.75 -3.29
CA LEU A 74 3.53 -21.49 -4.00
C LEU A 74 3.79 -21.07 -5.46
N LEU A 75 4.80 -20.24 -5.68
CA LEU A 75 5.19 -19.81 -7.02
C LEU A 75 5.82 -20.94 -7.82
N LEU A 76 6.64 -21.78 -7.17
CA LEU A 76 7.18 -22.98 -7.79
C LEU A 76 6.05 -23.91 -8.24
N LEU A 77 5.06 -24.13 -7.37
CA LEU A 77 3.87 -24.93 -7.68
C LEU A 77 3.11 -24.34 -8.88
N ASN A 78 2.85 -23.03 -8.89
CA ASN A 78 2.16 -22.40 -10.02
C ASN A 78 2.92 -22.58 -11.33
N LYS A 79 4.24 -22.43 -11.32
CA LYS A 79 5.08 -22.64 -12.52
C LYS A 79 5.04 -24.08 -13.01
N LEU A 80 5.11 -25.06 -12.11
CA LEU A 80 4.99 -26.48 -12.46
C LEU A 80 3.61 -26.81 -13.03
N LEU A 81 2.55 -26.25 -12.44
CA LEU A 81 1.19 -26.40 -12.94
C LEU A 81 1.04 -25.80 -14.33
N LEU A 82 1.61 -24.63 -14.62
CA LEU A 82 1.58 -24.01 -15.95
C LEU A 82 2.39 -24.80 -16.99
N SER A 83 3.49 -25.42 -16.58
CA SER A 83 4.35 -26.26 -17.43
C SER A 83 3.89 -27.73 -17.52
N MET A 84 2.73 -28.08 -16.94
CA MET A 84 2.18 -29.44 -16.92
C MET A 84 3.18 -30.49 -16.38
N SER A 85 3.91 -30.16 -15.30
CA SER A 85 4.84 -31.09 -14.66
C SER A 85 4.16 -31.93 -13.57
N PRO A 86 4.36 -33.26 -13.54
CA PRO A 86 3.81 -34.12 -12.48
C PRO A 86 4.44 -33.85 -11.11
N ALA A 87 5.59 -33.17 -11.03
CA ALA A 87 6.19 -32.75 -9.75
C ALA A 87 5.28 -31.84 -8.92
N ALA A 88 4.29 -31.19 -9.55
CA ALA A 88 3.30 -30.35 -8.87
C ALA A 88 2.50 -31.09 -7.78
N PHE A 89 2.25 -32.40 -7.94
CA PHE A 89 1.48 -33.18 -6.96
C PHE A 89 2.22 -33.29 -5.61
N GLN A 90 3.50 -33.64 -5.63
CA GLN A 90 4.30 -33.73 -4.39
C GLN A 90 4.51 -32.36 -3.75
N LEU A 91 4.71 -31.32 -4.57
CA LEU A 91 4.88 -29.96 -4.06
C LEU A 91 3.61 -29.39 -3.42
N GLN A 92 2.43 -29.80 -3.90
CA GLN A 92 1.15 -29.47 -3.28
C GLN A 92 1.10 -29.98 -1.83
N ASP A 93 1.56 -31.21 -1.59
CA ASP A 93 1.52 -31.81 -0.25
C ASP A 93 2.55 -31.18 0.67
N ILE A 94 3.76 -30.88 0.18
CA ILE A 94 4.77 -30.11 0.90
C ILE A 94 4.21 -28.75 1.36
N LEU A 95 3.51 -28.02 0.47
CA LEU A 95 2.98 -26.69 0.80
C LEU A 95 1.87 -26.70 1.88
N LYS A 96 1.25 -27.85 2.12
CA LYS A 96 0.25 -28.05 3.19
C LYS A 96 0.90 -28.32 4.55
N GLU A 97 2.18 -28.68 4.61
CA GLU A 97 2.89 -28.88 5.87
C GLU A 97 2.99 -27.57 6.66
N MET A 98 2.85 -27.68 7.98
CA MET A 98 3.09 -26.61 8.94
C MET A 98 3.75 -27.17 10.20
N PRO A 99 5.01 -26.77 10.53
CA PRO A 99 5.92 -25.91 9.77
C PRO A 99 6.50 -26.62 8.53
N LEU A 100 7.07 -25.84 7.60
CA LEU A 100 7.89 -26.38 6.51
C LEU A 100 9.24 -26.88 7.06
N GLY A 101 9.69 -28.02 6.57
CA GLY A 101 11.05 -28.54 6.77
C GLY A 101 12.08 -27.82 5.87
N PRO A 102 13.38 -27.97 6.18
CA PRO A 102 14.46 -27.33 5.43
C PRO A 102 14.77 -28.04 4.10
N ASP A 103 14.62 -29.36 4.05
CA ASP A 103 14.99 -30.18 2.90
C ASP A 103 13.87 -31.14 2.53
N TYR A 104 13.65 -31.27 1.22
CA TYR A 104 12.63 -32.12 0.63
C TYR A 104 13.21 -32.94 -0.51
N THR A 105 12.64 -34.12 -0.73
CA THR A 105 12.94 -34.94 -1.91
C THR A 105 11.69 -35.04 -2.76
N ILE A 106 11.80 -34.67 -4.04
CA ILE A 106 10.75 -34.86 -5.03
C ILE A 106 11.13 -36.08 -5.87
N ASP A 107 10.37 -37.16 -5.71
CA ASP A 107 10.59 -38.42 -6.42
C ASP A 107 9.99 -38.37 -7.84
N ASN A 108 10.48 -39.24 -8.73
CA ASN A 108 9.92 -39.48 -10.07
C ASN A 108 9.80 -38.23 -10.96
N VAL A 109 10.77 -37.31 -10.88
CA VAL A 109 10.82 -36.11 -11.73
C VAL A 109 11.31 -36.50 -13.13
N PRO A 110 10.56 -36.21 -14.21
CA PRO A 110 11.06 -36.40 -15.58
C PRO A 110 12.33 -35.59 -15.80
N ASN A 111 13.34 -36.16 -16.46
CA ASN A 111 14.62 -35.47 -16.68
C ASN A 111 14.48 -34.09 -17.34
N ASP A 112 13.52 -33.93 -18.25
CA ASP A 112 13.25 -32.67 -18.94
C ASP A 112 12.64 -31.59 -18.02
N ASP A 113 12.02 -32.00 -16.90
CA ASP A 113 11.35 -31.11 -15.94
C ASP A 113 12.29 -30.61 -14.83
N VAL A 114 13.52 -31.14 -14.71
CA VAL A 114 14.45 -30.79 -13.62
C VAL A 114 14.77 -29.30 -13.59
N VAL A 115 14.89 -28.67 -14.76
CA VAL A 115 15.12 -27.21 -14.89
C VAL A 115 13.93 -26.38 -14.36
N LEU A 116 12.73 -26.97 -14.33
CA LEU A 116 11.54 -26.30 -13.79
C LEU A 116 11.51 -26.26 -12.27
N LEU A 117 12.31 -27.09 -11.59
CA LEU A 117 12.41 -27.20 -10.13
C LEU A 117 13.43 -26.26 -9.51
N ASP A 118 13.91 -25.26 -10.24
CA ASP A 118 14.80 -24.24 -9.67
C ASP A 118 14.08 -23.38 -8.63
N TYR A 119 14.35 -23.69 -7.36
CA TYR A 119 13.85 -22.94 -6.20
C TYR A 119 14.24 -21.47 -6.26
N SER A 120 15.44 -21.15 -6.75
CA SER A 120 15.97 -19.78 -6.74
C SER A 120 15.07 -18.83 -7.53
N MET A 121 14.58 -19.27 -8.69
CA MET A 121 13.67 -18.47 -9.52
C MET A 121 12.29 -18.32 -8.88
N ALA A 122 11.81 -19.35 -8.20
CA ALA A 122 10.55 -19.27 -7.50
C ALA A 122 10.66 -18.37 -6.25
N ALA A 123 11.80 -18.39 -5.57
CA ALA A 123 12.09 -17.53 -4.44
C ALA A 123 12.16 -16.05 -4.84
N ILE A 124 12.82 -15.72 -5.96
CA ILE A 124 12.84 -14.35 -6.46
C ILE A 124 11.42 -13.84 -6.70
N ASP A 125 10.58 -14.60 -7.41
CA ASP A 125 9.22 -14.16 -7.73
C ASP A 125 8.31 -14.13 -6.48
N GLY A 126 8.44 -15.12 -5.60
CA GLY A 126 7.65 -15.24 -4.37
C GLY A 126 7.94 -14.12 -3.38
N ILE A 127 9.22 -13.86 -3.09
CA ILE A 127 9.63 -12.79 -2.18
C ILE A 127 9.33 -11.42 -2.81
N SER A 128 9.51 -11.24 -4.13
CA SER A 128 9.11 -10.01 -4.85
C SER A 128 7.62 -9.74 -4.74
N ALA A 129 6.78 -10.77 -4.77
CA ALA A 129 5.33 -10.64 -4.62
C ALA A 129 4.92 -10.23 -3.19
N ILE A 130 5.57 -10.79 -2.17
CA ILE A 130 5.39 -10.35 -0.78
C ILE A 130 5.81 -8.89 -0.62
N LEU A 131 6.98 -8.52 -1.13
CA LEU A 131 7.50 -7.15 -1.09
C LEU A 131 6.57 -6.16 -1.79
N ASP A 132 6.03 -6.53 -2.96
CA ASP A 132 5.07 -5.72 -3.71
C ASP A 132 3.82 -5.43 -2.88
N HIS A 133 3.21 -6.47 -2.31
CA HIS A 133 2.00 -6.32 -1.50
C HIS A 133 2.26 -5.49 -0.22
N ARG A 134 3.28 -5.86 0.57
CA ARG A 134 3.61 -5.20 1.83
C ARG A 134 3.95 -3.73 1.63
N SER A 135 4.74 -3.43 0.59
CA SER A 135 5.23 -2.07 0.36
C SER A 135 4.13 -1.19 -0.26
N SER A 136 3.27 -1.74 -1.12
CA SER A 136 2.06 -1.04 -1.62
C SER A 136 1.11 -0.67 -0.48
N ALA A 137 0.89 -1.59 0.45
CA ALA A 137 0.11 -1.37 1.66
C ALA A 137 0.74 -0.28 2.55
N LEU A 138 2.06 -0.35 2.77
CA LEU A 138 2.82 0.62 3.56
C LEU A 138 2.78 2.03 2.95
N SER A 139 2.92 2.17 1.62
CA SER A 139 2.95 3.48 0.96
C SER A 139 1.74 4.34 1.30
N THR A 140 0.54 3.78 1.17
CA THR A 140 -0.71 4.51 1.43
C THR A 140 -0.80 4.98 2.89
N VAL A 141 -0.36 4.14 3.83
CA VAL A 141 -0.42 4.46 5.26
C VAL A 141 0.70 5.42 5.66
N ALA A 142 1.89 5.32 5.07
CA ALA A 142 3.02 6.20 5.36
C ALA A 142 2.71 7.66 5.02
N ASP A 143 1.99 7.94 3.93
CA ASP A 143 1.55 9.29 3.58
C ASP A 143 0.59 9.88 4.62
N ALA A 144 -0.33 9.05 5.12
CA ALA A 144 -1.28 9.44 6.16
C ALA A 144 -0.58 9.70 7.51
N VAL A 145 0.42 8.89 7.85
CA VAL A 145 1.27 9.08 9.04
C VAL A 145 2.09 10.36 8.93
N ALA A 146 2.72 10.62 7.77
CA ALA A 146 3.45 11.85 7.53
C ALA A 146 2.56 13.09 7.68
N ALA A 147 1.30 13.02 7.24
CA ALA A 147 0.34 14.10 7.45
C ALA A 147 0.03 14.34 8.94
N LEU A 148 -0.13 13.29 9.76
CA LEU A 148 -0.28 13.43 11.21
C LEU A 148 0.95 14.07 11.85
N SER A 149 2.16 13.67 11.42
CA SER A 149 3.41 14.27 11.88
C SER A 149 3.51 15.75 11.52
N CYS A 150 3.09 16.15 10.32
CA CYS A 150 3.03 17.55 9.92
C CYS A 150 2.11 18.38 10.82
N GLU A 151 0.98 17.82 11.26
CA GLU A 151 0.10 18.51 12.21
C GLU A 151 0.71 18.63 13.60
N ALA A 152 1.31 17.54 14.09
CA ALA A 152 1.97 17.53 15.39
C ALA A 152 3.13 18.56 15.45
N LEU A 153 3.87 18.70 14.35
CA LEU A 153 4.97 19.66 14.18
C LEU A 153 4.51 21.09 13.83
N ARG A 154 3.21 21.31 13.60
CA ARG A 154 2.68 22.60 13.10
C ARG A 154 3.41 23.08 11.84
N ALA A 155 3.78 22.13 10.99
CA ALA A 155 4.66 22.30 9.86
C ALA A 155 4.12 23.31 8.83
N ASP A 156 5.00 23.88 8.01
CA ASP A 156 4.61 24.65 6.83
C ASP A 156 4.20 23.71 5.68
N ALA A 157 2.94 23.77 5.27
CA ALA A 157 2.40 23.00 4.14
C ALA A 157 2.66 23.65 2.78
N SER A 158 3.34 24.79 2.73
CA SER A 158 3.73 25.41 1.45
C SER A 158 4.62 24.48 0.61
N CYS A 159 5.39 23.59 1.24
CA CYS A 159 6.22 22.58 0.58
C CYS A 159 5.42 21.54 -0.22
N PHE A 160 4.09 21.47 -0.03
CA PHE A 160 3.20 20.60 -0.80
C PHE A 160 2.58 21.31 -2.02
N ASN A 161 3.00 22.54 -2.34
CA ASN A 161 2.56 23.27 -3.53
C ASN A 161 3.35 22.88 -4.79
N LEU A 162 3.29 21.59 -5.12
CA LEU A 162 3.84 21.07 -6.38
C LEU A 162 2.82 21.19 -7.52
N ILE A 163 3.32 21.45 -8.73
CA ILE A 163 2.54 21.64 -9.95
C ILE A 163 2.98 20.58 -10.97
N ASP A 164 2.01 19.87 -11.55
CA ASP A 164 2.24 19.00 -12.72
C ASP A 164 2.41 19.89 -13.96
N SER A 165 3.51 19.68 -14.71
CA SER A 165 3.80 20.41 -15.94
C SER A 165 2.80 20.11 -17.06
N GLY A 166 2.01 19.02 -16.96
CA GLY A 166 0.98 18.62 -17.93
C GLY A 166 1.54 18.03 -19.23
N ASP A 167 2.86 18.08 -19.44
CA ASP A 167 3.59 17.46 -20.55
C ASP A 167 3.80 15.94 -20.36
N GLY A 168 3.45 15.42 -19.17
CA GLY A 168 3.62 14.03 -18.80
C GLY A 168 5.03 13.66 -18.33
N SER A 169 5.94 14.63 -18.21
CA SER A 169 7.34 14.46 -17.82
C SER A 169 7.64 14.90 -16.38
N SER A 170 6.68 15.48 -15.65
CA SER A 170 6.85 15.77 -14.23
C SER A 170 6.93 14.50 -13.37
N ALA A 171 7.53 14.61 -12.18
CA ALA A 171 7.46 13.61 -11.12
C ALA A 171 6.00 13.48 -10.60
N LYS A 172 5.19 12.68 -11.29
CA LYS A 172 3.75 12.52 -10.98
C LYS A 172 3.51 11.98 -9.58
N ASP A 173 4.40 11.14 -9.07
CA ASP A 173 4.28 10.58 -7.73
C ASP A 173 4.50 11.63 -6.64
N ASP A 174 5.50 12.50 -6.79
CA ASP A 174 5.75 13.62 -5.86
C ASP A 174 4.54 14.54 -5.79
N VAL A 175 3.99 14.91 -6.96
CA VAL A 175 2.78 15.74 -7.05
C VAL A 175 1.58 15.03 -6.43
N ALA A 176 1.42 13.72 -6.66
CA ALA A 176 0.34 12.93 -6.08
C ALA A 176 0.44 12.86 -4.54
N VAL A 177 1.63 12.62 -3.99
CA VAL A 177 1.88 12.64 -2.54
C VAL A 177 1.52 14.01 -1.96
N ALA A 178 2.05 15.09 -2.55
CA ALA A 178 1.77 16.44 -2.09
C ALA A 178 0.27 16.78 -2.14
N SER A 179 -0.43 16.32 -3.20
CA SER A 179 -1.88 16.44 -3.31
C SER A 179 -2.59 15.67 -2.21
N ASP A 180 -2.19 14.44 -1.91
CA ASP A 180 -2.82 13.61 -0.88
C ASP A 180 -2.62 14.20 0.52
N LEU A 181 -1.42 14.69 0.84
CA LEU A 181 -1.17 15.40 2.10
C LEU A 181 -2.05 16.65 2.25
N LYS A 182 -2.27 17.41 1.18
CA LYS A 182 -3.22 18.54 1.20
C LYS A 182 -4.65 18.12 1.52
N VAL A 183 -5.09 16.93 1.06
CA VAL A 183 -6.41 16.40 1.42
C VAL A 183 -6.47 16.16 2.94
N PHE A 184 -5.46 15.51 3.51
CA PHE A 184 -5.40 15.25 4.95
C PHE A 184 -5.43 16.53 5.79
N LEU A 185 -4.62 17.51 5.40
CA LEU A 185 -4.40 18.76 6.12
C LEU A 185 -5.46 19.83 5.84
N ASN A 186 -6.45 19.55 4.99
CA ASN A 186 -7.46 20.52 4.60
C ASN A 186 -8.23 21.07 5.81
N GLY A 187 -8.24 22.40 5.96
CA GLY A 187 -8.92 23.10 7.06
C GLY A 187 -8.16 23.11 8.39
N SER A 188 -6.93 22.60 8.42
CA SER A 188 -6.09 22.64 9.62
C SER A 188 -5.76 24.08 10.02
N LYS A 189 -5.81 24.35 11.33
CA LYS A 189 -5.32 25.61 11.94
C LYS A 189 -3.99 25.42 12.68
N LEU A 190 -3.40 24.21 12.64
CA LEU A 190 -2.12 23.91 13.25
C LEU A 190 -0.96 24.07 12.26
N VAL A 191 -1.14 23.54 11.07
CA VAL A 191 -0.21 23.69 9.96
C VAL A 191 -0.11 25.16 9.57
N ASN A 192 1.06 25.60 9.12
CA ASN A 192 1.43 26.99 8.82
C ASN A 192 1.41 27.94 10.04
N SER A 193 1.40 27.39 11.27
CA SER A 193 1.42 28.22 12.49
C SER A 193 2.81 28.40 13.08
N SER A 194 3.78 27.57 12.70
CA SER A 194 5.17 27.70 13.13
C SER A 194 5.88 28.82 12.37
N LYS A 195 6.67 29.63 13.08
CA LYS A 195 7.58 30.63 12.49
C LYS A 195 8.99 30.08 12.26
N ASN A 196 9.24 28.83 12.62
CA ASN A 196 10.55 28.20 12.51
C ASN A 196 10.86 27.82 11.06
N PRO A 197 12.15 27.75 10.68
CA PRO A 197 12.56 27.25 9.38
C PRO A 197 12.03 25.82 9.17
N VAL A 198 11.62 25.51 7.94
CA VAL A 198 11.00 24.23 7.62
C VAL A 198 12.05 23.12 7.68
N ASP A 199 11.81 22.11 8.52
CA ASP A 199 12.73 21.00 8.70
C ASP A 199 12.85 20.15 7.41
N PRO A 200 14.07 19.73 7.01
CA PRO A 200 14.29 18.84 5.87
C PRO A 200 13.44 17.56 5.91
N ALA A 201 13.15 17.01 7.09
CA ALA A 201 12.36 15.80 7.27
C ALA A 201 10.88 15.98 6.83
N VAL A 202 10.40 17.22 6.82
CA VAL A 202 9.07 17.60 6.33
C VAL A 202 9.12 18.00 4.85
N THR A 203 10.07 18.85 4.45
CA THR A 203 10.15 19.35 3.06
C THR A 203 10.43 18.23 2.05
N LYS A 204 11.13 17.18 2.47
CA LYS A 204 11.46 16.02 1.62
C LYS A 204 10.36 14.95 1.55
N ILE A 205 9.21 15.13 2.23
CA ILE A 205 8.11 14.16 2.18
C ILE A 205 7.69 13.86 0.73
N PRO A 206 7.40 14.87 -0.13
CA PRO A 206 6.92 14.59 -1.48
C PRO A 206 7.90 13.77 -2.31
N SER A 207 9.19 14.09 -2.27
CA SER A 207 10.20 13.40 -3.09
C SER A 207 10.54 12.01 -2.56
N ALA A 208 10.62 11.82 -1.24
CA ALA A 208 10.93 10.51 -0.67
C ALA A 208 9.76 9.52 -0.81
N HIS A 209 8.55 9.95 -0.48
CA HIS A 209 7.35 9.12 -0.63
C HIS A 209 6.97 8.97 -2.10
N GLY A 210 7.21 9.99 -2.93
CA GLY A 210 7.00 9.94 -4.37
C GLY A 210 7.93 8.93 -5.04
N SER A 211 9.24 8.98 -4.74
CA SER A 211 10.20 7.96 -5.18
C SER A 211 9.81 6.56 -4.73
N PHE A 212 9.29 6.40 -3.50
CA PHE A 212 8.77 5.11 -3.03
C PHE A 212 7.57 4.61 -3.85
N ARG A 213 6.56 5.45 -4.10
CA ARG A 213 5.43 5.13 -4.97
C ARG A 213 5.88 4.78 -6.40
N GLU A 214 6.87 5.48 -6.93
CA GLU A 214 7.44 5.21 -8.23
C GLU A 214 8.07 3.80 -8.28
N SER A 215 9.00 3.50 -7.36
CA SER A 215 9.65 2.19 -7.26
C SER A 215 8.63 1.05 -7.14
N LEU A 216 7.52 1.27 -6.42
CA LEU A 216 6.44 0.30 -6.30
C LEU A 216 5.70 0.05 -7.61
N ARG A 217 5.46 1.08 -8.43
CA ARG A 217 4.84 0.89 -9.74
C ARG A 217 5.69 -0.01 -10.63
N TRP A 218 7.00 0.19 -10.62
CA TRP A 218 7.95 -0.65 -11.36
C TRP A 218 7.93 -2.09 -10.84
N LEU A 219 7.96 -2.29 -9.52
CA LEU A 219 7.86 -3.61 -8.91
C LEU A 219 6.54 -4.29 -9.26
N HIS A 220 5.42 -3.61 -9.06
CA HIS A 220 4.09 -4.15 -9.33
C HIS A 220 3.94 -4.61 -10.79
N SER A 221 4.38 -3.78 -11.74
CA SER A 221 4.37 -4.11 -13.16
C SER A 221 5.18 -5.37 -13.46
N ARG A 222 6.39 -5.48 -12.88
CA ARG A 222 7.29 -6.62 -13.11
C ARG A 222 6.81 -7.90 -12.44
N SER A 223 6.43 -7.82 -11.17
CA SER A 223 5.93 -8.95 -10.37
C SER A 223 4.68 -9.56 -11.00
N ARG A 224 3.72 -8.75 -11.46
CA ARG A 224 2.49 -9.28 -12.11
C ARG A 224 2.78 -10.15 -13.33
N VAL A 225 3.76 -9.77 -14.15
CA VAL A 225 4.16 -10.55 -15.32
C VAL A 225 4.82 -11.86 -14.89
N GLN A 226 5.73 -11.80 -13.92
CA GLN A 226 6.48 -12.97 -13.45
C GLN A 226 5.58 -14.01 -12.77
N LEU A 227 4.69 -13.55 -11.88
CA LEU A 227 3.74 -14.39 -11.13
C LEU A 227 2.92 -15.32 -12.03
N ASN A 228 2.64 -14.89 -13.26
CA ASN A 228 1.75 -15.56 -14.20
C ASN A 228 2.49 -16.11 -15.43
N SER A 229 3.82 -16.05 -15.44
CA SER A 229 4.63 -16.59 -16.54
C SER A 229 5.09 -18.01 -16.25
N GLY A 230 5.10 -18.86 -17.29
CA GLY A 230 5.73 -20.19 -17.21
C GLY A 230 7.25 -20.09 -17.05
N SER A 231 7.87 -21.14 -16.50
CA SER A 231 9.33 -21.17 -16.29
C SER A 231 10.07 -21.06 -17.62
N ARG A 232 11.05 -20.15 -17.70
CA ARG A 232 11.96 -19.99 -18.86
C ARG A 232 13.30 -20.62 -18.51
N ALA A 233 13.94 -21.28 -19.47
CA ALA A 233 15.17 -22.06 -19.30
C ALA A 233 16.43 -21.27 -18.83
N SER A 234 16.32 -19.99 -18.47
CA SER A 234 17.44 -19.14 -18.05
C SER A 234 17.11 -18.39 -16.76
N THR A 235 17.79 -18.79 -15.69
CA THR A 235 17.71 -18.25 -14.34
C THR A 235 18.29 -16.83 -14.24
N SER A 236 19.30 -16.54 -15.06
CA SER A 236 19.98 -15.25 -15.09
C SER A 236 19.07 -14.11 -15.58
N GLY A 237 18.17 -14.38 -16.52
CA GLY A 237 17.34 -13.35 -17.14
C GLY A 237 16.38 -12.66 -16.17
N THR A 238 15.65 -13.44 -15.37
CA THR A 238 14.64 -12.94 -14.41
C THR A 238 15.29 -12.19 -13.25
N ALA A 239 16.37 -12.74 -12.69
CA ALA A 239 17.10 -12.11 -11.58
C ALA A 239 17.71 -10.76 -12.00
N ASN A 240 18.40 -10.71 -13.14
CA ASN A 240 19.00 -9.47 -13.67
C ASN A 240 17.94 -8.40 -13.97
N ALA A 241 16.76 -8.84 -14.40
CA ALA A 241 15.62 -7.99 -14.73
C ALA A 241 14.93 -7.37 -13.51
N MET A 242 14.87 -8.11 -12.40
CA MET A 242 14.19 -7.67 -11.17
C MET A 242 15.13 -6.89 -10.24
N SER A 243 16.43 -7.19 -10.27
CA SER A 243 17.42 -6.60 -9.36
C SER A 243 17.45 -5.05 -9.36
N PRO A 244 17.44 -4.34 -10.51
CA PRO A 244 17.44 -2.88 -10.50
C PRO A 244 16.18 -2.28 -9.88
N VAL A 245 15.03 -2.93 -10.08
CA VAL A 245 13.74 -2.50 -9.53
C VAL A 245 13.72 -2.66 -8.00
N LEU A 246 14.18 -3.80 -7.52
CA LEU A 246 14.28 -4.07 -6.08
C LEU A 246 15.35 -3.23 -5.39
N LEU A 247 16.48 -2.94 -6.05
CA LEU A 247 17.50 -2.05 -5.50
C LEU A 247 16.96 -0.61 -5.39
N SER A 248 16.19 -0.15 -6.38
CA SER A 248 15.49 1.14 -6.31
C SER A 248 14.50 1.16 -5.15
N LEU A 249 13.71 0.09 -4.96
CA LEU A 249 12.82 -0.05 -3.82
C LEU A 249 13.59 0.01 -2.48
N ALA A 250 14.74 -0.67 -2.38
CA ALA A 250 15.56 -0.66 -1.17
C ALA A 250 16.05 0.76 -0.83
N GLY A 251 16.50 1.53 -1.82
CA GLY A 251 16.90 2.92 -1.63
C GLY A 251 15.73 3.83 -1.23
N ALA A 252 14.55 3.61 -1.81
CA ALA A 252 13.35 4.35 -1.44
C ALA A 252 12.87 4.01 -0.01
N LEU A 253 12.93 2.74 0.39
CA LEU A 253 12.65 2.28 1.75
C LEU A 253 13.63 2.88 2.76
N TRP A 254 14.93 2.92 2.44
CA TRP A 254 15.96 3.58 3.25
C TRP A 254 15.60 5.05 3.52
N ASN A 255 15.32 5.83 2.47
CA ASN A 255 14.95 7.24 2.59
C ASN A 255 13.65 7.43 3.39
N LEU A 256 12.66 6.58 3.16
CA LEU A 256 11.38 6.63 3.89
C LEU A 256 11.60 6.37 5.38
N GLY A 257 12.37 5.35 5.74
CA GLY A 257 12.68 4.98 7.12
C GLY A 257 13.48 6.04 7.87
N ASP A 258 14.54 6.56 7.25
CA ASP A 258 15.36 7.63 7.83
C ASP A 258 14.54 8.91 8.10
N LEU A 259 13.76 9.36 7.12
CA LEU A 259 12.91 10.55 7.29
C LEU A 259 11.79 10.31 8.31
N SER A 260 11.21 9.11 8.33
CA SER A 260 10.19 8.74 9.32
C SER A 260 10.74 8.79 10.75
N PHE A 261 11.94 8.25 10.96
CA PHE A 261 12.64 8.30 12.24
C PHE A 261 12.99 9.74 12.65
N GLN A 262 13.48 10.57 11.73
CA GLN A 262 13.75 11.99 11.98
C GLN A 262 12.48 12.74 12.39
N ARG A 263 11.37 12.55 11.66
CA ARG A 263 10.07 13.16 12.03
C ARG A 263 9.59 12.68 13.39
N ALA A 264 9.71 11.40 13.71
CA ALA A 264 9.35 10.89 15.04
C ALA A 264 10.11 11.60 16.16
N LYS A 265 11.44 11.78 16.01
CA LYS A 265 12.28 12.51 16.96
C LYS A 265 11.91 13.98 17.07
N LEU A 266 11.66 14.65 15.95
CA LEU A 266 11.23 16.04 15.94
C LEU A 266 9.88 16.23 16.62
N VAL A 267 8.92 15.34 16.38
CA VAL A 267 7.57 15.40 16.98
C VAL A 267 7.65 15.32 18.50
N VAL A 268 8.50 14.45 19.03
CA VAL A 268 8.72 14.33 20.47
C VAL A 268 9.47 15.57 20.98
N GLY A 269 10.53 16.01 20.30
CA GLY A 269 11.37 17.14 20.71
C GLY A 269 10.70 18.53 20.67
N ASP A 270 9.79 18.78 19.73
CA ASP A 270 9.11 20.09 19.55
C ASP A 270 7.91 20.29 20.50
N SER A 271 7.62 19.34 21.39
CA SER A 271 6.44 19.38 22.25
C SER A 271 6.61 20.37 23.43
N ILE A 272 6.52 21.67 23.13
CA ILE A 272 6.71 22.85 24.01
C ILE A 272 5.82 22.89 25.29
N SER A 273 5.10 21.84 25.68
CA SER A 273 4.26 21.87 26.91
C SER A 273 3.97 20.54 27.62
N ARG A 274 4.63 19.42 27.29
CA ARG A 274 4.27 18.09 27.88
C ARG A 274 5.49 17.35 28.43
N GLY A 275 6.10 17.91 29.48
CA GLY A 275 7.39 17.47 30.04
C GLY A 275 7.51 15.96 30.28
N GLU A 276 6.62 15.36 31.08
CA GLU A 276 6.73 13.94 31.46
C GLU A 276 6.38 12.97 30.31
N LEU A 277 5.31 13.26 29.57
CA LEU A 277 4.86 12.44 28.44
C LEU A 277 5.91 12.42 27.30
N SER A 278 6.50 13.58 27.01
CA SER A 278 7.52 13.71 25.98
C SER A 278 8.82 13.00 26.37
N SER A 279 9.26 13.13 27.63
CA SER A 279 10.46 12.45 28.12
C SER A 279 10.30 10.94 28.05
N CYS A 280 9.17 10.41 28.54
CA CYS A 280 8.90 8.98 28.50
C CYS A 280 8.79 8.46 27.06
N MET A 281 8.16 9.21 26.16
CA MET A 281 8.09 8.85 24.74
C MET A 281 9.46 8.86 24.07
N MET A 282 10.34 9.82 24.40
CA MET A 282 11.70 9.90 23.86
C MET A 282 12.53 8.68 24.29
N GLU A 283 12.49 8.33 25.58
CA GLU A 283 13.17 7.15 26.12
C GLU A 283 12.67 5.86 25.45
N MET A 284 11.36 5.73 25.24
CA MET A 284 10.79 4.58 24.54
C MET A 284 11.21 4.52 23.08
N LEU A 285 11.24 5.66 22.38
CA LEU A 285 11.66 5.75 20.99
C LEU A 285 13.13 5.31 20.86
N ASP A 286 14.02 5.83 21.70
CA ASP A 286 15.44 5.47 21.65
C ASP A 286 15.70 4.01 22.06
N ALA A 287 14.87 3.43 22.94
CA ALA A 287 15.03 2.04 23.40
C ALA A 287 14.42 1.00 22.45
N LYS A 288 13.28 1.29 21.81
CA LYS A 288 12.46 0.29 21.10
C LYS A 288 12.28 0.56 19.59
N CYS A 289 12.46 1.79 19.12
CA CYS A 289 12.42 2.05 17.68
C CYS A 289 13.71 1.55 17.03
N PRO A 290 13.64 0.84 15.88
CA PRO A 290 14.83 0.57 15.10
C PRO A 290 15.57 1.87 14.78
N GLY A 291 16.89 1.88 14.98
CA GLY A 291 17.73 3.04 14.71
C GLY A 291 18.19 3.11 13.26
N VAL A 292 18.63 4.30 12.83
CA VAL A 292 19.16 4.55 11.48
C VAL A 292 20.37 3.65 11.15
N TYR A 293 21.21 3.33 12.14
CA TYR A 293 22.35 2.42 11.97
C TYR A 293 21.92 0.99 11.56
N SER A 294 20.87 0.45 12.20
CA SER A 294 20.34 -0.88 11.86
C SER A 294 19.74 -0.89 10.45
N LEU A 295 19.07 0.20 10.09
CA LEU A 295 18.52 0.41 8.76
C LEU A 295 19.67 0.46 7.71
N GLU A 296 20.81 1.09 8.04
CA GLU A 296 21.93 1.29 7.11
C GLU A 296 22.62 -0.05 6.87
N LYS A 297 22.81 -0.79 7.95
CA LYS A 297 23.38 -2.14 7.93
C LYS A 297 22.61 -3.06 6.98
N LEU A 298 21.27 -3.09 7.06
CA LEU A 298 20.44 -3.92 6.17
C LEU A 298 20.56 -3.47 4.71
N TYR A 299 20.50 -2.16 4.45
CA TYR A 299 20.64 -1.62 3.09
C TYR A 299 21.99 -1.99 2.47
N MET A 300 23.09 -1.84 3.23
CA MET A 300 24.42 -2.23 2.77
C MET A 300 24.57 -3.74 2.60
N SER A 301 23.94 -4.55 3.47
CA SER A 301 23.91 -6.01 3.34
C SER A 301 23.23 -6.43 2.04
N ALA A 302 22.08 -5.84 1.71
CA ALA A 302 21.38 -6.08 0.45
C ALA A 302 22.28 -5.76 -0.76
N GLN A 303 22.93 -4.60 -0.78
CA GLN A 303 23.84 -4.22 -1.86
C GLN A 303 25.02 -5.20 -1.99
N ALA A 304 25.59 -5.63 -0.87
CA ALA A 304 26.68 -6.59 -0.85
C ALA A 304 26.24 -7.96 -1.40
N ALA A 305 25.05 -8.45 -1.01
CA ALA A 305 24.48 -9.69 -1.53
C ALA A 305 24.27 -9.61 -3.06
N LEU A 306 23.71 -8.51 -3.56
CA LEU A 306 23.53 -8.29 -4.99
C LEU A 306 24.86 -8.27 -5.75
N SER A 307 25.90 -7.62 -5.20
CA SER A 307 27.24 -7.58 -5.81
C SER A 307 27.86 -8.97 -5.97
N LYS A 308 27.53 -9.89 -5.06
CA LYS A 308 27.94 -11.31 -5.08
C LYS A 308 27.02 -12.18 -5.93
N LYS A 309 25.97 -11.61 -6.54
CA LYS A 309 24.89 -12.31 -7.25
C LYS A 309 24.14 -13.33 -6.38
N ASP A 310 24.13 -13.12 -5.07
CA ASP A 310 23.27 -13.86 -4.15
C ASP A 310 21.90 -13.19 -4.10
N TYR A 311 21.06 -13.54 -5.08
CA TYR A 311 19.75 -12.91 -5.26
C TYR A 311 18.77 -13.25 -4.13
N ILE A 312 18.85 -14.45 -3.55
CA ILE A 312 17.92 -14.85 -2.49
C ILE A 312 18.23 -14.05 -1.22
N LEU A 313 19.51 -13.99 -0.83
CA LEU A 313 19.91 -13.15 0.30
C LEU A 313 19.62 -11.67 0.05
N PHE A 314 19.89 -11.18 -1.17
CA PHE A 314 19.54 -9.80 -1.55
C PHE A 314 18.07 -9.47 -1.33
N LEU A 315 17.14 -10.34 -1.77
CA LEU A 315 15.71 -10.14 -1.57
C LEU A 315 15.31 -10.24 -0.10
N HIS A 316 15.88 -11.19 0.64
CA HIS A 316 15.63 -11.36 2.07
C HIS A 316 16.04 -10.12 2.87
N GLU A 317 17.19 -9.53 2.55
CA GLU A 317 17.65 -8.29 3.19
C GLU A 317 16.70 -7.11 2.90
N ILE A 318 16.13 -7.03 1.69
CA ILE A 318 15.10 -6.02 1.36
C ILE A 318 13.80 -6.31 2.11
N TYR A 319 13.43 -7.58 2.28
CA TYR A 319 12.27 -7.98 3.10
C TYR A 319 12.44 -7.54 4.56
N CYS A 320 13.61 -7.79 5.15
CA CYS A 320 13.97 -7.32 6.48
C CYS A 320 13.97 -5.78 6.57
N LEU A 321 14.49 -5.10 5.55
CA LEU A 321 14.47 -3.63 5.45
C LEU A 321 13.03 -3.09 5.43
N SER A 322 12.15 -3.69 4.62
CA SER A 322 10.73 -3.31 4.54
C SER A 322 10.01 -3.47 5.90
N ASP A 323 10.27 -4.56 6.63
CA ASP A 323 9.71 -4.75 7.97
C ASP A 323 10.25 -3.72 8.98
N MET A 324 11.53 -3.36 8.88
CA MET A 324 12.14 -2.34 9.73
C MET A 324 11.53 -0.95 9.48
N VAL A 325 11.37 -0.55 8.22
CA VAL A 325 10.75 0.73 7.84
C VAL A 325 9.29 0.78 8.32
N ARG A 326 8.53 -0.31 8.19
CA ARG A 326 7.16 -0.40 8.74
C ARG A 326 7.13 -0.12 10.25
N LYS A 327 8.08 -0.68 11.00
CA LYS A 327 8.21 -0.43 12.45
C LYS A 327 8.57 1.04 12.73
N MET A 328 9.49 1.64 11.98
CA MET A 328 9.82 3.06 12.09
C MET A 328 8.60 3.96 11.83
N VAL A 329 7.83 3.69 10.76
CA VAL A 329 6.57 4.40 10.45
C VAL A 329 5.53 4.21 11.57
N SER A 330 5.49 3.05 12.21
CA SER A 330 4.62 2.81 13.37
C SER A 330 5.01 3.67 14.57
N TRP A 331 6.30 3.87 14.80
CA TRP A 331 6.82 4.75 15.84
C TRP A 331 6.58 6.23 15.54
N GLU A 332 6.72 6.64 14.28
CA GLU A 332 6.31 7.97 13.83
C GLU A 332 4.81 8.21 14.09
N ALA A 333 3.96 7.25 13.71
CA ALA A 333 2.52 7.32 13.94
C ALA A 333 2.18 7.42 15.43
N THR A 334 2.88 6.65 16.27
CA THR A 334 2.73 6.70 17.73
C THR A 334 3.12 8.07 18.27
N ALA A 335 4.26 8.61 17.86
CA ALA A 335 4.74 9.92 18.30
C ALA A 335 3.78 11.04 17.89
N ALA A 336 3.33 11.05 16.63
CA ALA A 336 2.37 12.02 16.13
C ALA A 336 1.04 11.94 16.88
N PHE A 337 0.51 10.73 17.06
CA PHE A 337 -0.76 10.53 17.77
C PHE A 337 -0.69 10.94 19.24
N VAL A 338 0.37 10.56 19.96
CA VAL A 338 0.58 10.96 21.37
C VAL A 338 0.77 12.48 21.48
N SER A 339 1.46 13.11 20.53
CA SER A 339 1.61 14.57 20.49
C SER A 339 0.28 15.27 20.23
N LEU A 340 -0.63 14.71 19.42
CA LEU A 340 -1.93 15.32 19.14
C LEU A 340 -2.97 15.06 20.25
N GLU A 341 -3.08 13.81 20.73
CA GLU A 341 -4.20 13.34 21.58
C GLU A 341 -3.76 12.84 22.97
N GLY A 342 -2.46 12.78 23.26
CA GLY A 342 -1.94 12.15 24.48
C GLY A 342 -2.42 12.79 25.78
N SER A 343 -2.66 14.10 25.81
CA SER A 343 -3.22 14.79 26.99
C SER A 343 -4.64 14.31 27.30
N ASP A 344 -5.48 14.15 26.29
CA ASP A 344 -6.88 13.74 26.44
C ASP A 344 -6.99 12.27 26.86
N LEU A 345 -6.01 11.45 26.47
CA LEU A 345 -5.93 10.04 26.89
C LEU A 345 -5.52 9.93 28.36
N VAL A 346 -4.52 10.70 28.79
CA VAL A 346 -4.08 10.71 30.20
C VAL A 346 -5.13 11.32 31.13
N GLU A 347 -5.80 12.41 30.73
CA GLU A 347 -6.89 13.03 31.51
C GLU A 347 -8.05 12.04 31.71
N LYS A 348 -8.44 11.25 30.70
CA LYS A 348 -9.52 10.25 30.83
C LYS A 348 -9.14 9.05 31.73
N VAL A 349 -7.85 8.70 31.81
CA VAL A 349 -7.36 7.65 32.70
C VAL A 349 -7.42 8.09 34.16
N GLN A 350 -7.11 9.36 34.45
CA GLN A 350 -7.17 9.92 35.81
C GLN A 350 -8.60 10.14 36.33
N VAL A 351 -9.58 10.33 35.44
CA VAL A 351 -10.99 10.50 35.83
C VAL A 351 -11.66 9.16 36.19
N ASN A 352 -11.22 8.05 35.60
CA ASN A 352 -11.79 6.72 35.89
C ASN A 352 -11.22 6.05 37.16
N SER A 353 -10.18 6.62 37.79
CA SER A 353 -9.63 6.14 39.07
C SER A 353 -10.20 6.84 40.31
N GLY A 354 -11.12 7.79 40.14
CA GLY A 354 -11.87 8.44 41.22
C GLY A 354 -13.24 7.78 41.43
N GLY A 355 -13.28 6.67 42.15
CA GLY A 355 -14.54 5.99 42.52
C GLY A 355 -15.21 6.59 43.77
N GLU A 356 -16.50 6.90 43.60
CA GLU A 356 -17.59 6.97 44.59
C GLU A 356 -17.57 7.99 45.74
N SER A 357 -18.69 8.71 45.80
CA SER A 357 -19.09 9.74 46.76
C SER A 357 -19.34 9.24 48.18
N VAL A 358 -19.01 10.06 49.18
CA VAL A 358 -19.74 10.14 50.46
C VAL A 358 -20.46 11.50 50.51
N PRO A 359 -21.77 11.58 50.83
CA PRO A 359 -22.48 12.84 50.89
C PRO A 359 -22.30 13.49 52.27
N SER A 360 -21.83 14.73 52.33
CA SER A 360 -22.04 15.56 53.53
C SER A 360 -22.03 17.06 53.24
N SER A 361 -23.20 17.64 53.51
CA SER A 361 -23.50 19.01 53.95
C SER A 361 -23.04 20.21 53.11
N GLU A 362 -24.07 20.90 52.60
CA GLU A 362 -24.19 22.34 52.38
C GLU A 362 -23.13 23.22 53.05
N ASN A 363 -22.48 24.07 52.24
CA ASN A 363 -22.46 25.50 52.51
C ASN A 363 -22.14 26.30 51.24
N ASN A 364 -23.02 27.26 50.96
CA ASN A 364 -22.94 28.21 49.86
C ASN A 364 -21.72 29.14 50.01
N ALA A 365 -20.83 29.13 49.01
CA ALA A 365 -19.97 30.28 48.72
C ALA A 365 -19.72 30.35 47.21
N LYS A 366 -20.44 31.27 46.55
CA LYS A 366 -20.17 31.70 45.17
C LYS A 366 -18.71 32.16 45.07
N THR A 367 -17.91 31.48 44.27
CA THR A 367 -16.65 32.02 43.75
C THR A 367 -16.60 31.76 42.25
N ASP A 368 -16.60 32.86 41.49
CA ASP A 368 -16.53 32.91 40.04
C ASP A 368 -15.28 32.21 39.51
N LYS A 369 -15.41 31.01 38.96
CA LYS A 369 -14.40 30.43 38.06
C LYS A 369 -14.75 30.78 36.63
N LYS A 370 -14.19 31.91 36.18
CA LYS A 370 -14.09 32.29 34.76
C LYS A 370 -13.24 31.22 34.05
N GLY A 371 -13.89 30.19 33.52
CA GLY A 371 -13.22 29.14 32.76
C GLY A 371 -12.56 29.71 31.51
N GLU A 372 -11.23 29.67 31.46
CA GLU A 372 -10.51 29.77 30.19
C GLU A 372 -10.96 28.61 29.30
N LYS A 373 -11.80 28.92 28.30
CA LYS A 373 -12.13 28.00 27.21
C LYS A 373 -10.82 27.63 26.50
N LYS A 374 -10.23 26.46 26.81
CA LYS A 374 -9.17 25.82 26.00
C LYS A 374 -9.64 25.86 24.54
N LYS A 375 -8.95 26.64 23.69
CA LYS A 375 -9.23 26.73 22.25
C LYS A 375 -9.16 25.31 21.67
N LYS A 376 -10.31 24.75 21.29
CA LYS A 376 -10.39 23.46 20.60
C LYS A 376 -9.51 23.53 19.36
N VAL A 377 -8.39 22.81 19.39
CA VAL A 377 -7.41 22.76 18.32
C VAL A 377 -8.09 22.17 17.08
N VAL A 378 -8.08 22.91 15.97
CA VAL A 378 -8.74 22.48 14.73
C VAL A 378 -7.67 21.80 13.87
N LEU A 379 -7.67 20.47 13.91
CA LEU A 379 -6.92 19.61 12.99
C LEU A 379 -7.53 19.65 11.59
N GLY A 380 -6.76 19.20 10.60
CA GLY A 380 -7.25 18.94 9.25
C GLY A 380 -8.39 17.95 9.27
N LYS A 381 -9.32 18.05 8.30
CA LYS A 381 -10.49 17.16 8.26
C LYS A 381 -10.09 15.69 8.12
N GLY A 382 -9.12 15.41 7.24
CA GLY A 382 -8.66 14.04 6.99
C GLY A 382 -7.87 13.48 8.17
N THR A 383 -6.95 14.26 8.74
CA THR A 383 -6.22 13.86 9.94
C THR A 383 -7.16 13.69 11.14
N THR A 384 -8.18 14.54 11.31
CA THR A 384 -9.22 14.35 12.34
C THR A 384 -9.94 13.01 12.16
N ALA A 385 -10.39 12.69 10.94
CA ALA A 385 -11.09 11.44 10.66
C ALA A 385 -10.21 10.21 10.94
N LEU A 386 -8.93 10.29 10.61
CA LEU A 386 -7.94 9.24 10.87
C LEU A 386 -7.65 9.08 12.37
N THR A 387 -7.40 10.18 13.07
CA THR A 387 -7.17 10.21 14.52
C THR A 387 -8.36 9.65 15.28
N GLN A 388 -9.60 10.00 14.89
CA GLN A 388 -10.82 9.43 15.49
C GLN A 388 -10.95 7.92 15.22
N PHE A 389 -10.65 7.46 14.00
CA PHE A 389 -10.65 6.04 13.68
C PHE A 389 -9.66 5.26 14.56
N ILE A 390 -8.43 5.76 14.70
CA ILE A 390 -7.38 5.18 15.54
C ILE A 390 -7.80 5.19 17.02
N LYS A 391 -8.33 6.32 17.51
CA LYS A 391 -8.80 6.48 18.89
C LYS A 391 -9.90 5.49 19.25
N ASN A 392 -10.87 5.29 18.35
CA ASN A 392 -11.94 4.31 18.56
C ASN A 392 -11.40 2.88 18.65
N ARG A 393 -10.40 2.53 17.82
CA ARG A 393 -9.72 1.22 17.89
C ARG A 393 -8.98 1.02 19.21
N LEU A 394 -8.20 2.02 19.63
CA LEU A 394 -7.46 2.01 20.90
C LEU A 394 -8.39 1.84 22.12
N LEU A 395 -9.57 2.46 22.10
CA LEU A 395 -10.56 2.36 23.17
C LEU A 395 -11.39 1.07 23.10
N SER A 396 -11.66 0.52 21.91
CA SER A 396 -12.43 -0.73 21.75
C SER A 396 -11.69 -1.99 22.23
N GLY A 397 -10.36 -1.96 22.28
CA GLY A 397 -9.52 -3.03 22.85
C GLY A 397 -9.33 -2.95 24.37
N ALA A 398 -10.09 -2.12 25.08
CA ALA A 398 -10.04 -1.96 26.54
C ALA A 398 -11.21 -2.72 27.20
N SER A 399 -11.15 -4.06 27.20
CA SER A 399 -11.97 -4.89 28.10
C SER A 399 -11.36 -5.05 29.49
N GLU A 400 -10.18 -4.46 29.73
CA GLU A 400 -9.51 -4.35 31.02
C GLU A 400 -9.34 -2.88 31.42
N PRO A 401 -9.33 -2.55 32.73
CA PRO A 401 -9.16 -1.17 33.19
C PRO A 401 -7.88 -0.57 32.59
N LEU A 402 -7.96 0.67 32.09
CA LEU A 402 -6.78 1.36 31.59
C LEU A 402 -5.72 1.44 32.70
N PRO A 403 -4.45 1.10 32.41
CA PRO A 403 -3.42 1.03 33.43
C PRO A 403 -3.05 2.42 33.95
N VAL A 404 -2.66 2.48 35.23
CA VAL A 404 -2.55 3.69 36.06
C VAL A 404 -1.31 4.55 35.71
N ASN A 405 -0.37 4.04 34.89
CA ASN A 405 0.92 4.68 34.62
C ASN A 405 1.07 5.13 33.14
N VAL A 406 1.57 6.35 32.92
CA VAL A 406 1.83 6.95 31.58
C VAL A 406 2.67 6.03 30.69
N SER A 407 3.72 5.40 31.24
CA SER A 407 4.61 4.48 30.51
C SER A 407 3.83 3.28 29.93
N THR A 408 2.92 2.70 30.70
CA THR A 408 2.10 1.56 30.25
C THR A 408 1.08 1.94 29.18
N VAL A 409 0.55 3.16 29.22
CA VAL A 409 -0.35 3.69 28.18
C VAL A 409 0.41 3.91 26.87
N LEU A 410 1.62 4.47 26.93
CA LEU A 410 2.50 4.64 25.78
C LEU A 410 2.92 3.30 25.18
N GLU A 411 3.25 2.32 26.03
CA GLU A 411 3.59 0.97 25.58
C GLU A 411 2.43 0.29 24.86
N LYS A 412 1.22 0.33 25.43
CA LYS A 412 0.01 -0.17 24.77
C LYS A 412 -0.27 0.56 23.45
N CYS A 413 -0.07 1.87 23.41
CA CYS A 413 -0.23 2.66 22.20
C CYS A 413 0.77 2.24 21.11
N SER A 414 2.05 2.11 21.45
CA SER A 414 3.10 1.69 20.53
C SER A 414 2.86 0.28 19.96
N GLN A 415 2.47 -0.67 20.83
CA GLN A 415 2.15 -2.03 20.40
C GLN A 415 0.92 -2.07 19.50
N THR A 416 -0.06 -1.21 19.76
CA THR A 416 -1.26 -1.10 18.90
C THR A 416 -0.88 -0.59 17.52
N PHE A 417 -0.04 0.44 17.39
CA PHE A 417 0.41 0.89 16.07
C PHE A 417 1.27 -0.15 15.36
N LEU A 418 2.15 -0.85 16.07
CA LEU A 418 2.94 -1.95 15.50
C LEU A 418 2.07 -3.09 14.95
N SER A 419 0.93 -3.38 15.58
CA SER A 419 -0.06 -4.36 15.09
C SER A 419 -0.91 -3.76 13.95
N LEU A 420 -1.42 -2.54 14.14
CA LEU A 420 -2.33 -1.88 13.20
C LEU A 420 -1.69 -1.61 11.83
N LEU A 421 -0.38 -1.39 11.79
CA LEU A 421 0.39 -1.20 10.56
C LEU A 421 1.00 -2.52 10.04
N ASP A 422 0.72 -3.66 10.67
CA ASP A 422 1.08 -4.97 10.15
C ASP A 422 0.03 -5.43 9.12
N PRO A 423 0.39 -5.66 7.85
CA PRO A 423 -0.56 -6.13 6.83
C PRO A 423 -1.20 -7.49 7.15
N ARG A 424 -0.67 -8.23 8.15
CA ARG A 424 -1.24 -9.49 8.63
C ARG A 424 -2.41 -9.30 9.60
N ASP A 425 -2.54 -8.11 10.18
CA ASP A 425 -3.58 -7.80 11.15
C ASP A 425 -4.93 -7.57 10.46
N LEU A 426 -6.00 -8.17 10.98
CA LEU A 426 -7.36 -8.03 10.42
C LEU A 426 -7.87 -6.56 10.43
N GLY A 427 -7.32 -5.73 11.32
CA GLY A 427 -7.62 -4.30 11.41
C GLY A 427 -6.92 -3.46 10.33
N PHE A 428 -5.88 -3.99 9.69
CA PHE A 428 -5.11 -3.27 8.67
C PHE A 428 -5.98 -2.91 7.45
N ASP A 429 -6.78 -3.84 6.94
CA ASP A 429 -7.68 -3.59 5.81
C ASP A 429 -8.69 -2.47 6.09
N CYS A 430 -9.16 -2.40 7.34
CA CYS A 430 -10.05 -1.32 7.78
C CYS A 430 -9.33 0.03 7.77
N LEU A 431 -8.07 0.07 8.23
CA LEU A 431 -7.24 1.28 8.17
C LEU A 431 -6.99 1.70 6.72
N LEU A 432 -6.58 0.77 5.86
CA LEU A 432 -6.28 1.05 4.45
C LEU A 432 -7.51 1.59 3.72
N LYS A 433 -8.68 0.97 3.93
CA LYS A 433 -9.95 1.46 3.39
C LYS A 433 -10.25 2.87 3.89
N LYS A 434 -10.06 3.13 5.19
CA LYS A 434 -10.31 4.46 5.77
C LYS A 434 -9.41 5.54 5.19
N VAL A 435 -8.12 5.23 4.99
CA VAL A 435 -7.16 6.15 4.38
C VAL A 435 -7.54 6.45 2.93
N LYS A 436 -7.93 5.43 2.15
CA LYS A 436 -8.43 5.60 0.77
C LYS A 436 -9.68 6.48 0.71
N GLU A 437 -10.67 6.23 1.57
CA GLU A 437 -11.89 7.06 1.67
C GLU A 437 -11.56 8.54 1.91
N ILE A 438 -10.55 8.83 2.75
CA ILE A 438 -10.12 10.21 3.02
C ILE A 438 -9.49 10.82 1.77
N VAL A 439 -8.54 10.12 1.14
CA VAL A 439 -7.81 10.63 -0.04
C VAL A 439 -8.71 10.85 -1.25
N GLU A 440 -9.68 9.96 -1.47
CA GLU A 440 -10.63 10.03 -2.59
C GLU A 440 -11.75 11.06 -2.37
N SER A 441 -11.87 11.60 -1.15
CA SER A 441 -12.95 12.51 -0.77
C SER A 441 -13.00 13.78 -1.63
N ASN A 442 -14.22 14.10 -2.07
CA ASN A 442 -14.57 15.20 -2.97
C ASN A 442 -14.15 16.61 -2.48
N GLU A 443 -13.99 16.76 -1.17
CA GLU A 443 -14.15 18.05 -0.49
C GLU A 443 -12.97 19.01 -0.66
N SER A 444 -11.75 18.49 -0.82
CA SER A 444 -10.51 19.25 -0.98
C SER A 444 -10.14 19.45 -2.45
N ARG A 445 -10.51 18.51 -3.33
CA ARG A 445 -10.19 18.50 -4.76
C ARG A 445 -11.31 19.14 -5.59
N ARG A 446 -11.77 20.36 -5.28
CA ARG A 446 -12.72 21.14 -6.13
C ARG A 446 -12.17 21.47 -7.55
N LEU A 447 -11.25 20.67 -8.07
CA LEU A 447 -10.97 20.55 -9.48
C LEU A 447 -12.14 19.78 -10.12
N PRO A 448 -12.78 20.33 -11.16
CA PRO A 448 -13.69 19.56 -11.99
C PRO A 448 -13.01 18.26 -12.39
N LYS A 449 -13.53 17.12 -11.92
CA LYS A 449 -13.04 15.83 -12.38
C LYS A 449 -13.53 15.64 -13.80
N LEU A 450 -12.61 15.35 -14.71
CA LEU A 450 -12.98 14.95 -16.07
C LEU A 450 -13.81 13.67 -15.98
N PRO A 451 -14.99 13.61 -16.63
CA PRO A 451 -15.73 12.38 -16.75
C PRO A 451 -14.87 11.27 -17.36
N LYS A 452 -14.98 10.04 -16.86
CA LYS A 452 -14.31 8.88 -17.46
C LYS A 452 -14.65 8.80 -18.95
N GLY A 453 -13.62 8.59 -19.78
CA GLY A 453 -13.74 8.63 -21.24
C GLY A 453 -13.51 10.01 -21.86
N THR A 454 -13.37 11.07 -21.06
CA THR A 454 -12.99 12.41 -21.54
C THR A 454 -11.52 12.71 -21.19
N ARG A 455 -10.89 13.57 -21.98
CA ARG A 455 -9.49 13.98 -21.79
C ARG A 455 -9.36 15.45 -22.16
N ASP A 456 -8.79 16.25 -21.26
CA ASP A 456 -8.39 17.62 -21.58
C ASP A 456 -7.08 17.62 -22.37
N PHE A 457 -6.95 18.60 -23.26
CA PHE A 457 -5.74 18.81 -24.07
C PHE A 457 -5.13 20.16 -23.72
N ALA A 458 -3.83 20.16 -23.43
CA ALA A 458 -3.06 21.39 -23.20
C ALA A 458 -3.01 22.26 -24.47
N LYS A 459 -2.69 23.55 -24.32
CA LYS A 459 -2.70 24.53 -25.43
C LYS A 459 -1.85 24.08 -26.62
N GLU A 460 -0.68 23.51 -26.34
CA GLU A 460 0.28 23.03 -27.34
C GLU A 460 -0.30 21.82 -28.10
N GLN A 461 -0.95 20.89 -27.37
CA GLN A 461 -1.61 19.74 -27.97
C GLN A 461 -2.81 20.15 -28.82
N MET A 462 -3.58 21.15 -28.37
CA MET A 462 -4.70 21.72 -29.14
C MET A 462 -4.24 22.38 -30.43
N ALA A 463 -3.17 23.17 -30.40
CA ALA A 463 -2.63 23.81 -31.62
C ALA A 463 -2.20 22.78 -32.68
N ILE A 464 -1.57 21.68 -32.26
CA ILE A 464 -1.19 20.59 -33.16
C ILE A 464 -2.43 19.89 -33.73
N ARG A 465 -3.43 19.63 -32.89
CA ARG A 465 -4.69 18.98 -33.28
C ARG A 465 -5.49 19.83 -34.24
N GLU A 466 -5.67 21.11 -33.97
CA GLU A 466 -6.33 22.05 -34.86
C GLU A 466 -5.66 22.08 -36.24
N LYS A 467 -4.33 22.08 -36.27
CA LYS A 467 -3.57 22.01 -37.54
C LYS A 467 -3.82 20.70 -38.28
N ALA A 468 -3.80 19.56 -37.59
CA ALA A 468 -4.07 18.26 -38.19
C ALA A 468 -5.52 18.16 -38.71
N PHE A 469 -6.49 18.57 -37.90
CA PHE A 469 -7.90 18.60 -38.30
C PHE A 469 -8.15 19.54 -39.48
N SER A 470 -7.49 20.71 -39.54
CA SER A 470 -7.59 21.61 -40.69
C SER A 470 -7.20 20.91 -41.98
N ILE A 471 -6.07 20.19 -41.98
CA ILE A 471 -5.59 19.46 -43.18
C ILE A 471 -6.60 18.38 -43.58
N ILE A 472 -7.09 17.60 -42.61
CA ILE A 472 -8.06 16.53 -42.87
C ILE A 472 -9.36 17.12 -43.43
N VAL A 473 -9.90 18.15 -42.79
CA VAL A 473 -11.11 18.84 -43.21
C VAL A 473 -10.95 19.41 -44.62
N ASP A 474 -9.80 19.98 -44.96
CA ASP A 474 -9.53 20.54 -46.29
C ASP A 474 -9.43 19.46 -47.38
N VAL A 475 -8.96 18.26 -47.05
CA VAL A 475 -9.04 17.10 -47.96
C VAL A 475 -10.50 16.71 -48.19
N PHE A 476 -11.27 16.51 -47.13
CA PHE A 476 -12.67 16.07 -47.25
C PHE A 476 -13.55 17.11 -47.97
N LYS A 477 -13.36 18.41 -47.69
CA LYS A 477 -14.06 19.51 -48.39
C LYS A 477 -13.77 19.53 -49.89
N ARG A 478 -12.53 19.23 -50.31
CA ARG A 478 -12.17 19.13 -51.75
C ARG A 478 -12.93 18.01 -52.45
N HIS A 479 -13.35 16.97 -51.73
CA HIS A 479 -14.17 15.88 -52.24
C HIS A 479 -15.68 16.09 -52.00
N GLY A 480 -16.11 17.31 -51.67
CA GLY A 480 -17.52 17.67 -51.52
C GLY A 480 -18.17 17.24 -50.20
N ALA A 481 -17.40 16.74 -49.24
CA ALA A 481 -17.92 16.42 -47.92
C ALA A 481 -18.20 17.70 -47.11
N ARG A 482 -19.28 17.67 -46.32
CA ARG A 482 -19.67 18.74 -45.41
C ARG A 482 -19.56 18.22 -43.98
N ALA A 483 -18.89 18.99 -43.12
CA ALA A 483 -18.78 18.66 -41.71
C ALA A 483 -20.17 18.66 -41.06
N LEU A 484 -20.48 17.59 -40.32
CA LEU A 484 -21.60 17.48 -39.41
C LEU A 484 -21.03 17.53 -38.00
N ASP A 485 -21.40 18.56 -37.24
CA ASP A 485 -21.05 18.67 -35.83
C ASP A 485 -22.22 18.15 -35.01
N THR A 486 -22.20 16.85 -34.73
CA THR A 486 -23.20 16.19 -33.89
C THR A 486 -22.61 16.02 -32.49
N PRO A 487 -23.09 16.77 -31.48
CA PRO A 487 -22.67 16.52 -30.11
C PRO A 487 -23.07 15.09 -29.73
N ALA A 488 -22.09 14.24 -29.41
CA ALA A 488 -22.33 12.85 -29.07
C ALA A 488 -22.70 12.71 -27.59
N PHE A 489 -23.96 13.02 -27.27
CA PHE A 489 -24.61 12.58 -26.04
C PHE A 489 -25.81 11.73 -26.44
N GLU A 490 -25.77 10.45 -26.09
CA GLU A 490 -26.84 9.50 -26.44
C GLU A 490 -27.58 9.00 -25.22
N LEU A 491 -28.85 8.66 -25.43
CA LEU A 491 -29.72 8.08 -24.40
C LEU A 491 -29.23 6.68 -24.03
N ARG A 492 -29.17 6.40 -22.72
CA ARG A 492 -28.76 5.09 -22.18
C ARG A 492 -29.51 3.92 -22.81
N GLU A 493 -30.83 4.06 -22.95
CA GLU A 493 -31.71 3.04 -23.55
C GLU A 493 -31.32 2.72 -25.00
N THR A 494 -30.88 3.72 -25.76
CA THR A 494 -30.49 3.57 -27.17
C THR A 494 -29.18 2.79 -27.33
N LEU A 495 -28.21 2.98 -26.43
CA LEU A 495 -26.89 2.34 -26.51
C LEU A 495 -26.89 0.92 -25.91
N MET A 496 -27.56 0.72 -24.77
CA MET A 496 -27.61 -0.58 -24.10
C MET A 496 -28.44 -1.63 -24.87
N GLY A 497 -29.34 -1.20 -25.76
CA GLY A 497 -30.13 -2.11 -26.60
C GLY A 497 -29.43 -2.60 -27.87
N LYS A 498 -28.34 -1.95 -28.30
CA LYS A 498 -27.65 -2.24 -29.58
C LYS A 498 -26.30 -2.94 -29.42
N TYR A 499 -25.60 -2.67 -28.32
CA TYR A 499 -24.29 -3.26 -28.04
C TYR A 499 -24.44 -4.28 -26.91
N GLY A 500 -24.32 -5.57 -27.24
CA GLY A 500 -24.39 -6.70 -26.28
C GLY A 500 -23.17 -6.77 -25.35
N GLU A 501 -22.50 -7.94 -25.27
CA GLU A 501 -21.35 -8.20 -24.38
C GLU A 501 -20.11 -7.29 -24.60
N ASP A 502 -20.10 -6.48 -25.67
CA ASP A 502 -19.03 -5.52 -26.02
C ASP A 502 -19.20 -4.13 -25.36
N SER A 503 -20.06 -3.99 -24.36
CA SER A 503 -20.35 -2.75 -23.63
C SER A 503 -19.19 -2.17 -22.79
N LYS A 504 -17.95 -2.65 -22.97
CA LYS A 504 -16.78 -2.31 -22.14
C LYS A 504 -16.30 -0.86 -22.29
N LEU A 505 -16.82 -0.12 -23.26
CA LEU A 505 -16.46 1.29 -23.56
C LEU A 505 -17.60 2.28 -23.27
N ILE A 506 -18.70 1.81 -22.69
CA ILE A 506 -19.86 2.64 -22.33
C ILE A 506 -19.68 3.10 -20.88
N TYR A 507 -19.55 4.41 -20.67
CA TYR A 507 -19.44 5.00 -19.33
C TYR A 507 -20.72 5.76 -18.99
N ASP A 508 -21.43 5.30 -17.96
CA ASP A 508 -22.55 6.05 -17.40
C ASP A 508 -22.01 7.29 -16.67
N LEU A 509 -22.64 8.44 -16.92
CA LEU A 509 -22.30 9.69 -16.24
C LEU A 509 -22.94 9.73 -14.84
N ALA A 510 -24.07 9.05 -14.61
CA ALA A 510 -24.73 9.01 -13.31
C ALA A 510 -23.87 8.31 -12.26
N ASP A 511 -23.11 7.27 -12.64
CA ASP A 511 -22.14 6.58 -11.77
C ASP A 511 -20.99 7.49 -11.28
N GLN A 512 -20.85 8.69 -11.85
CA GLN A 512 -19.73 9.60 -11.61
C GLN A 512 -20.11 10.81 -10.75
N PHE A 513 -21.39 11.05 -10.51
CA PHE A 513 -21.89 12.14 -9.67
C PHE A 513 -22.86 11.58 -8.63
N PRO A 514 -22.60 11.72 -7.31
CA PRO A 514 -23.50 11.21 -6.28
C PRO A 514 -24.88 11.87 -6.39
N GLU A 515 -25.93 11.06 -6.29
CA GLU A 515 -27.37 11.31 -6.58
C GLU A 515 -28.05 12.51 -5.88
N ASN A 516 -27.35 13.39 -5.19
CA ASN A 516 -27.95 14.52 -4.48
C ASN A 516 -27.89 15.86 -5.23
N GLY A 517 -27.72 15.83 -6.55
CA GLY A 517 -27.90 16.99 -7.43
C GLY A 517 -29.14 16.79 -8.29
N LEU A 518 -30.12 17.69 -8.16
CA LEU A 518 -31.38 17.81 -8.91
C LEU A 518 -31.22 18.05 -10.44
N TRP A 519 -30.28 17.39 -11.09
CA TRP A 519 -30.09 17.39 -12.53
C TRP A 519 -30.20 15.94 -13.01
N GLY A 520 -31.41 15.52 -13.39
CA GLY A 520 -31.64 14.23 -14.04
C GLY A 520 -30.94 14.19 -15.40
N ILE A 521 -29.67 13.79 -15.41
CA ILE A 521 -28.83 13.69 -16.60
C ILE A 521 -28.69 12.19 -16.94
N ASN A 522 -29.53 11.70 -17.86
CA ASN A 522 -29.52 10.33 -18.40
C ASN A 522 -28.72 10.23 -19.71
N PHE A 523 -27.47 10.71 -19.73
CA PHE A 523 -26.64 10.71 -20.94
C PHE A 523 -25.39 9.83 -20.76
N ILE A 524 -24.95 9.21 -21.85
CA ILE A 524 -23.74 8.38 -21.93
C ILE A 524 -22.73 9.02 -22.89
N CYS A 525 -21.44 8.92 -22.56
CA CYS A 525 -20.33 9.36 -23.42
C CYS A 525 -19.80 8.17 -24.24
N VAL A 526 -19.67 8.31 -25.56
CA VAL A 526 -19.16 7.27 -26.47
C VAL A 526 -17.76 7.64 -26.94
N ALA A 527 -16.78 6.77 -26.69
CA ALA A 527 -15.46 6.86 -27.34
C ALA A 527 -15.56 6.24 -28.74
N ALA A 528 -15.93 7.05 -29.74
CA ALA A 528 -15.97 6.57 -31.13
C ALA A 528 -14.56 6.60 -31.74
N LEU A 529 -14.01 5.41 -32.05
CA LEU A 529 -13.08 5.25 -33.17
C LEU A 529 -13.97 5.06 -34.40
N SER A 530 -13.98 6.01 -35.34
CA SER A 530 -14.61 5.75 -36.64
C SER A 530 -13.66 4.90 -37.48
N GLU A 531 -14.17 3.78 -38.00
CA GLU A 531 -13.55 3.01 -39.09
C GLU A 531 -13.51 3.81 -40.40
#